data_AF-W4D9H0-F1
#
_entry.id   AF-W4D9H0-F1
#
_cell.length_a   1.000
_cell.length_b   1.000
_cell.length_c   1.000
_cell.angle_alpha   90.00
_cell.angle_beta   90.00
_cell.angle_gamma   90.00
#
_symmetry.space_group_name_H-M   'P 1'
#
loop_
_entity.id
_entity.type
_entity.pdbx_description
1 polymer ?
#
loop_
_entity_poly.entity_id
_entity_poly.type
_entity_poly.pdbx_seq_one_letter_code
_entity_poly.pdbx_strand_id
1 'polypeptide(L)' 'MSAFAEFDRERQEIDNLTGLGYTVAGIYEDLDGARVTFIRREPAGGPVELLLLTADARKHVTTLLVGRTRPVESIEAQA' A
#
# COMPACT_ATOMS: atom_id res chain seq x y z
N MET A 1 -12.31 -21.02 -1.30
CA MET A 1 -11.07 -20.54 -1.95
C MET A 1 -9.95 -20.58 -0.90
N SER A 2 -8.67 -20.65 -1.29
CA SER A 2 -7.58 -20.69 -0.32
C SER A 2 -7.23 -19.28 0.16
N ALA A 3 -6.72 -19.15 1.39
CA ALA A 3 -6.25 -17.87 1.94
C ALA A 3 -5.18 -17.21 1.03
N PHE A 4 -4.36 -18.02 0.36
CA PHE A 4 -3.38 -17.52 -0.60
C PHE A 4 -4.03 -16.88 -1.84
N ALA A 5 -5.11 -17.46 -2.36
CA ALA A 5 -5.79 -16.90 -3.53
C ALA A 5 -6.44 -15.54 -3.23
N GLU A 6 -6.96 -15.36 -2.02
CA GLU A 6 -7.52 -14.08 -1.55
C GLU A 6 -6.41 -13.02 -1.44
N PHE A 7 -5.29 -13.38 -0.82
CA PHE A 7 -4.12 -12.50 -0.74
C PHE A 7 -3.58 -12.14 -2.13
N ASP A 8 -3.39 -13.12 -3.02
CA ASP A 8 -2.79 -12.87 -4.33
C ASP A 8 -3.67 -11.95 -5.18
N ARG A 9 -5.00 -12.08 -5.08
CA ARG A 9 -5.93 -11.14 -5.69
C ARG A 9 -5.75 -9.72 -5.14
N GLU A 10 -5.77 -9.55 -3.83
CA GLU A 10 -5.59 -8.23 -3.20
C GLU A 10 -4.23 -7.61 -3.56
N ARG A 11 -3.16 -8.42 -3.57
CA ARG A 11 -1.82 -8.01 -3.99
C ARG A 11 -1.81 -7.51 -5.43
N GLN A 12 -2.44 -8.24 -6.36
CA GLN A 12 -2.55 -7.81 -7.76
C GLN A 12 -3.32 -6.49 -7.90
N GLU A 13 -4.39 -6.27 -7.13
CA GLU A 13 -5.14 -5.01 -7.14
C GLU A 13 -4.28 -3.83 -6.64
N ILE A 14 -3.49 -4.03 -5.58
CA ILE A 14 -2.52 -3.04 -5.06
C ILE A 14 -1.42 -2.74 -6.10
N ASP A 15 -0.82 -3.79 -6.68
CA ASP A 15 0.29 -3.67 -7.63
C ASP A 15 -0.18 -2.97 -8.91
N ASN A 16 -1.40 -3.25 -9.38
CA ASN A 16 -2.00 -2.58 -10.53
C ASN A 16 -2.19 -1.07 -10.29
N LEU A 17 -2.77 -0.67 -9.15
CA LEU A 17 -2.93 0.75 -8.81
C LEU A 17 -1.56 1.44 -8.72
N THR A 18 -0.59 0.78 -8.10
CA THR A 18 0.78 1.28 -7.98
C THR A 18 1.45 1.45 -9.34
N GLY A 19 1.30 0.47 -10.24
CA GLY A 19 1.81 0.52 -11.62
C GLY A 19 1.15 1.60 -12.47
N LEU A 20 -0.12 1.94 -12.20
CA LEU A 20 -0.84 3.04 -12.83
C LEU A 20 -0.46 4.44 -12.29
N GLY A 21 0.52 4.51 -11.38
CA GLY A 21 1.03 5.75 -10.80
C GLY A 21 0.24 6.25 -9.60
N TYR A 22 -0.71 5.45 -9.06
CA TYR A 22 -1.36 5.80 -7.81
C TYR A 22 -0.42 5.61 -6.63
N THR A 23 -0.60 6.44 -5.61
CA THR A 23 0.13 6.39 -4.35
C THR A 23 -0.85 6.33 -3.20
N VAL A 24 -0.52 5.58 -2.16
CA VAL A 24 -1.33 5.51 -0.95
C VAL A 24 -1.38 6.88 -0.29
N ALA A 25 -2.59 7.40 -0.07
CA ALA A 25 -2.89 8.65 0.60
C ALA A 25 -3.28 8.45 2.07
N GLY A 26 -3.88 7.31 2.40
CA GLY A 26 -4.33 7.00 3.75
C GLY A 26 -4.73 5.54 3.90
N ILE A 27 -4.69 5.07 5.15
CA ILE A 27 -5.13 3.73 5.54
C ILE A 27 -6.05 3.90 6.76
N TYR A 28 -7.23 3.31 6.70
CA TYR A 28 -8.16 3.21 7.82
C TYR A 28 -8.44 1.73 8.09
N GLU A 29 -8.08 1.23 9.27
CA GLU A 29 -8.24 -0.17 9.66
C GLU A 29 -9.26 -0.31 10.79
N ASP A 30 -10.18 -1.26 10.62
CA ASP A 30 -11.20 -1.64 11.59
C ASP A 30 -11.35 -3.17 11.64
N LEU A 31 -12.42 -3.67 12.28
CA LEU A 31 -12.66 -5.11 12.42
C LEU A 31 -13.04 -5.79 11.08
N ASP A 32 -13.43 -5.02 10.07
CA ASP A 32 -13.83 -5.52 8.75
C ASP A 32 -12.64 -5.55 7.77
N GLY A 33 -11.47 -5.02 8.16
CA GLY A 33 -10.25 -5.01 7.34
C GLY A 33 -9.61 -3.62 7.28
N ALA A 34 -8.83 -3.36 6.23
CA ALA A 34 -8.22 -2.05 6.00
C ALA A 34 -8.66 -1.43 4.69
N ARG A 35 -9.23 -0.22 4.78
CA ARG A 35 -9.53 0.63 3.63
C ARG A 35 -8.32 1.48 3.31
N VAL A 36 -7.78 1.31 2.11
CA VAL A 36 -6.62 2.04 1.62
C VAL A 36 -7.08 3.00 0.53
N THR A 37 -6.85 4.29 0.75
CA THR A 37 -7.14 5.33 -0.23
C THR A 37 -5.91 5.58 -1.09
N PHE A 38 -6.07 5.52 -2.40
CA PHE A 38 -5.04 5.76 -3.40
C PHE A 38 -5.36 7.04 -4.17
N ILE A 39 -4.35 7.87 -4.43
CA ILE A 39 -4.46 9.08 -5.26
C ILE A 39 -3.40 9.08 -6.34
N ARG A 40 -3.71 9.66 -7.50
CA ARG A 40 -2.74 9.92 -8.56
C ARG A 40 -2.70 11.40 -8.88
N ARG A 41 -1.51 12.01 -8.77
CA ARG A 41 -1.34 13.45 -9.01
C ARG A 41 -1.37 13.81 -10.50
N GLU A 42 -0.69 13.03 -11.33
CA GLU A 42 -0.59 13.29 -12.78
C GLU A 42 -0.65 11.99 -13.61
N PRO A 43 -1.50 11.91 -14.65
CA PRO A 43 -2.67 12.78 -14.83
C PRO A 43 -3.61 12.63 -13.63
N ALA A 44 -4.19 13.75 -13.16
CA ALA A 44 -5.03 13.77 -11.97
C ALA A 44 -6.13 12.70 -12.07
N GLY A 45 -6.09 11.73 -11.16
CA GLY A 45 -7.11 10.70 -11.01
C GLY A 45 -7.93 10.96 -9.75
N GLY A 46 -9.21 10.59 -9.77
CA GLY A 46 -10.01 10.58 -8.55
C GLY A 46 -9.44 9.62 -7.50
N PRO A 47 -9.75 9.82 -6.20
CA PRO A 47 -9.35 8.88 -5.18
C PRO A 47 -9.98 7.50 -5.45
N VAL A 48 -9.18 6.44 -5.28
CA VAL A 48 -9.63 5.05 -5.37
C VAL A 48 -9.49 4.42 -3.99
N GLU A 49 -10.55 3.79 -3.51
CA GLU A 49 -10.52 3.05 -2.24
C GLU A 49 -10.46 1.55 -2.50
N LEU A 50 -9.59 0.85 -1.77
CA LEU A 50 -9.45 -0.59 -1.81
C LEU A 50 -9.58 -1.16 -0.41
N LEU A 51 -10.51 -2.11 -0.21
CA LEU A 51 -10.67 -2.82 1.06
C LEU A 51 -9.81 -4.09 1.04
N LEU A 52 -8.90 -4.20 2.00
CA LEU A 52 -8.00 -5.34 2.19
C LEU A 52 -8.47 -6.15 3.39
N LEU A 53 -8.83 -7.40 3.14
CA LEU A 53 -9.29 -8.34 4.15
C LEU A 53 -8.12 -9.18 4.68
N THR A 54 -7.16 -9.52 3.83
CA THR A 54 -6.03 -10.35 4.25
C THR A 54 -4.96 -9.56 4.98
N ALA A 55 -4.43 -10.14 6.07
CA ALA A 55 -3.34 -9.52 6.82
C ALA A 55 -2.07 -9.35 5.96
N ASP A 56 -1.84 -10.26 5.02
CA ASP A 56 -0.67 -10.21 4.15
C ASP A 56 -0.75 -9.07 3.12
N ALA A 57 -1.95 -8.75 2.60
CA ALA A 57 -2.12 -7.57 1.76
C ALA A 57 -1.88 -6.26 2.54
N ARG A 58 -2.30 -6.19 3.81
CA ARG A 58 -2.01 -5.03 4.69
C ARG A 58 -0.52 -4.84 4.93
N LYS A 59 0.22 -5.94 5.12
CA LYS A 59 1.69 -5.92 5.21
C LYS A 59 2.32 -5.46 3.89
N HIS A 60 1.80 -5.91 2.75
CA HIS A 60 2.29 -5.52 1.42
C HIS A 60 2.18 -4.00 1.21
N VAL A 61 1.01 -3.40 1.50
CA VAL A 61 0.82 -1.94 1.43
C VAL A 61 1.79 -1.20 2.36
N THR A 62 1.97 -1.68 3.59
CA THR A 62 2.90 -1.07 4.55
C THR A 62 4.34 -1.14 4.04
N THR A 63 4.72 -2.25 3.40
CA THR A 63 6.05 -2.43 2.79
C THR A 63 6.26 -1.43 1.64
N LEU A 64 5.23 -1.16 0.83
CA LEU A 64 5.30 -0.13 -0.22
C LEU A 64 5.47 1.29 0.35
N LEU A 65 4.86 1.57 1.50
CA LEU A 65 5.02 2.86 2.19
C LEU A 65 6.44 3.03 2.76
N VAL A 66 6.93 2.02 3.48
CA VAL A 66 8.26 2.05 4.11
C VAL A 66 9.38 1.97 3.06
N GLY A 67 9.23 1.14 2.03
CA GLY A 67 10.20 1.05 0.93
C GLY A 67 10.34 2.35 0.12
N ARG A 68 9.35 3.26 0.21
CA ARG A 68 9.40 4.61 -0.38
C ARG A 68 10.00 5.67 0.54
N THR A 69 10.17 5.41 1.84
CA THR A 69 10.96 6.30 2.69
C THR A 69 12.42 6.19 2.25
N ARG A 70 13.03 7.32 1.88
CA ARG A 70 14.45 7.37 1.51
C ARG A 70 15.28 6.72 2.62
N PRO A 71 16.38 6.01 2.29
CA PRO A 71 17.27 5.49 3.31
C PRO A 71 17.61 6.62 4.28
N VAL A 72 17.38 6.36 5.57
CA VAL A 72 17.83 7.21 6.65
C VAL A 72 19.34 7.34 6.45
N GLU A 73 19.83 8.54 6.15
CA GLU A 73 21.27 8.81 6.13
C GLU A 73 21.82 8.39 7.49
N SER A 74 22.63 7.33 7.50
CA SER A 74 23.27 6.81 8.70
C SER A 74 24.03 7.95 9.37
N ILE A 75 23.61 8.32 10.57
CA ILE A 75 24.32 9.30 11.40
C ILE A 75 25.50 8.56 12.06
N GLU A 76 26.46 8.13 11.25
CA GLU A 76 27.76 7.69 11.73
C GLU A 76 28.81 8.68 11.24
N ALA A 77 28.98 9.77 11.99
CA ALA A 77 30.28 10.39 12.10
C ALA A 77 30.36 11.25 13.38
N GLN A 78 31.48 11.05 14.08
CA GLN A 78 32.14 11.95 15.03
C GLN A 78 31.86 11.72 16.53
N ALA A 79 32.61 10.76 17.08
CA ALA A 79 33.27 10.91 18.38
C ALA A 79 34.73 10.44 18.24
#